data_AF-A0A959X628-F1
#
_entry.id   AF-A0A959X628-F1
#
_cell.length_a   1.000
_cell.length_b   1.000
_cell.length_c   1.000
_cell.angle_alpha   90.00
_cell.angle_beta   90.00
_cell.angle_gamma   90.00
#
_symmetry.space_group_name_H-M   'P 1'
#
loop_
_entity.id
_entity.type
_entity.pdbx_description
1 polymer ?
#
loop_
_entity_poly.entity_id
_entity_poly.type
_entity_poly.pdbx_seq_one_letter_code
_entity_poly.pdbx_strand_id
1 'polypeptide(L)'
;MFLVLMVSLGESAVYATLSIVEKLTRNVPLGQQTTSMNNSAVPDRPWLDLAYQVAYIVLPLAPVALCLYLLAVHLRPAEGPFRAMGFDLTRPWRDLGWGSAIFAGIGVAGLAFYLGAVALGLNTQVSPANLSANWWTVPVLVLLAIKNAVLEEVLMVGFLFTRWAQTGRAMWIIVVISAVVRGMYHLYQGWGGFAGNLLMGLIFGWLFLTVLKRRVMPLVVTHSWLDIFSFLGAPLLPWLMSLIGR
;
A
#
# COMPACT_ATOMS: atom_id res chain seq x y z
N MET A 1 -13.25 14.45 1.91
CA MET A 1 -12.25 13.53 2.51
C MET A 1 -12.91 12.23 2.94
N PHE A 2 -13.82 12.26 3.93
CA PHE A 2 -14.51 11.07 4.43
C PHE A 2 -15.17 10.20 3.35
N LEU A 3 -16.00 10.78 2.49
CA LEU A 3 -16.66 10.03 1.41
C LEU A 3 -15.68 9.32 0.47
N VAL A 4 -14.59 10.00 0.08
CA VAL A 4 -13.53 9.40 -0.76
C VAL A 4 -12.89 8.21 -0.05
N LEU A 5 -12.60 8.33 1.25
CA LEU A 5 -12.07 7.20 2.02
C LEU A 5 -13.09 6.05 2.10
N MET A 6 -14.36 6.34 2.31
CA MET A 6 -15.36 5.29 2.52
C MET A 6 -15.74 4.52 1.25
N VAL A 7 -15.48 5.07 0.07
CA VAL A 7 -15.59 4.33 -1.20
C VAL A 7 -14.24 3.72 -1.65
N SER A 8 -13.24 3.71 -0.76
CA SER A 8 -11.89 3.22 -1.04
C SER A 8 -11.21 2.61 0.20
N LEU A 9 -10.10 3.17 0.68
CA LEU A 9 -9.25 2.57 1.73
C LEU A 9 -9.91 2.56 3.12
N GLY A 10 -10.91 3.41 3.35
CA GLY A 10 -11.74 3.34 4.54
C GLY A 10 -12.67 2.11 4.54
N GLU A 11 -13.22 1.74 3.38
CA GLU A 11 -13.93 0.47 3.22
C GLU A 11 -12.98 -0.71 3.48
N SER A 12 -11.77 -0.66 2.89
CA SER A 12 -10.72 -1.66 3.16
C SER A 12 -10.39 -1.76 4.66
N ALA A 13 -10.37 -0.64 5.39
CA ALA A 13 -10.13 -0.64 6.83
C ALA A 13 -11.24 -1.34 7.62
N VAL A 14 -12.50 -1.15 7.22
CA VAL A 14 -13.65 -1.84 7.83
C VAL A 14 -13.53 -3.34 7.60
N TYR A 15 -13.33 -3.78 6.36
CA TYR A 15 -13.22 -5.21 6.05
C TYR A 15 -11.96 -5.86 6.63
N ALA A 16 -10.84 -5.14 6.70
CA ALA A 16 -9.62 -5.64 7.35
C ALA A 16 -9.83 -5.84 8.85
N THR A 17 -10.58 -4.95 9.51
CA THR A 17 -10.97 -5.09 10.91
C THR A 17 -11.86 -6.31 11.13
N LEU A 18 -12.87 -6.49 10.28
CA LEU A 18 -13.73 -7.67 10.34
C LEU A 18 -12.94 -8.96 10.10
N SER A 19 -12.00 -8.94 9.14
CA SER A 19 -11.14 -10.09 8.83
C SER A 19 -10.26 -10.50 10.00
N ILE A 20 -9.65 -9.56 10.73
CA ILE A 20 -8.83 -9.92 11.89
C ILE A 20 -9.68 -10.45 13.04
N VAL A 21 -10.86 -9.88 13.30
CA VAL A 21 -11.80 -10.39 14.31
C VAL A 21 -12.20 -11.83 13.97
N GLU A 22 -12.58 -12.09 12.72
CA GLU A 22 -12.93 -13.42 12.24
C GLU A 22 -11.79 -14.43 12.48
N LYS A 23 -10.55 -14.08 12.11
CA LYS A 23 -9.37 -14.92 12.34
C LYS A 23 -9.12 -15.20 13.81
N LEU A 24 -9.31 -14.21 14.68
CA LEU A 24 -9.12 -14.35 16.13
C LEU A 24 -10.21 -15.20 16.79
N THR A 25 -11.37 -15.37 16.16
CA THR A 25 -12.45 -16.23 16.67
C THR A 25 -12.33 -17.70 16.23
N ARG A 26 -11.37 -18.03 15.36
CA ARG A 26 -11.12 -19.42 14.94
C ARG A 26 -10.31 -20.18 15.99
N ASN A 27 -10.50 -21.50 16.05
CA ASN A 27 -9.71 -22.42 16.89
C ASN A 27 -8.28 -22.69 16.34
N VAL A 28 -7.73 -21.78 15.53
CA VAL A 28 -6.40 -21.89 14.92
C VAL A 28 -5.60 -20.65 15.31
N PRO A 29 -4.40 -20.77 15.90
CA PRO A 29 -3.57 -19.62 16.23
C PRO A 29 -3.32 -18.73 15.01
N LEU A 30 -3.30 -17.40 15.21
CA LEU A 30 -3.12 -16.43 14.11
C LEU A 30 -1.87 -16.73 13.26
N GLY A 31 -0.76 -17.11 13.91
CA GLY A 31 0.51 -17.50 13.26
C GLY A 31 0.45 -18.75 12.37
N GLN A 32 -0.61 -19.53 12.46
CA GLN A 32 -0.82 -20.75 11.68
C GLN A 32 -1.87 -20.55 10.57
N GLN A 33 -2.50 -19.38 10.50
CA GLN A 33 -3.45 -19.04 9.45
C GLN A 33 -2.73 -18.37 8.27
N THR A 34 -3.29 -18.50 7.07
CA THR A 34 -2.72 -17.92 5.84
C THR A 34 -3.63 -16.83 5.29
N THR A 35 -3.02 -15.73 4.86
CA THR A 35 -3.67 -14.64 4.12
C THR A 35 -3.11 -14.62 2.71
N SER A 36 -3.93 -14.90 1.70
CA SER A 36 -3.51 -14.87 0.30
C SER A 36 -3.86 -13.55 -0.39
N MET A 37 -2.98 -13.10 -1.28
CA MET A 37 -3.16 -11.91 -2.11
C MET A 37 -2.87 -12.27 -3.59
N ASN A 38 -3.34 -11.43 -4.50
CA ASN A 38 -3.09 -11.59 -5.95
C ASN A 38 -3.43 -13.01 -6.43
N ASN A 39 -4.65 -13.46 -6.13
CA ASN A 39 -5.14 -14.79 -6.48
C ASN A 39 -5.67 -14.80 -7.92
N SER A 40 -5.48 -15.91 -8.63
CA SER A 40 -6.18 -16.16 -9.89
C SER A 40 -7.68 -16.32 -9.63
N ALA A 41 -8.52 -15.66 -10.41
CA ALA A 41 -9.97 -15.80 -10.35
C ALA A 41 -10.44 -17.03 -11.14
N VAL A 42 -9.80 -17.31 -12.27
CA VAL A 42 -10.12 -18.42 -13.18
C VAL A 42 -8.84 -19.08 -13.72
N PRO A 43 -8.09 -19.82 -12.88
CA PRO A 43 -6.78 -20.39 -13.21
C PRO A 43 -6.71 -21.14 -14.55
N ASP A 44 -7.77 -21.89 -14.88
CA ASP A 44 -7.82 -22.76 -16.07
C ASP A 44 -8.14 -21.99 -17.37
N ARG A 45 -8.37 -20.68 -17.30
CA ARG A 45 -8.71 -19.81 -18.45
C ARG A 45 -7.82 -18.57 -18.48
N PRO A 46 -6.55 -18.69 -18.93
CA PRO A 46 -5.55 -17.61 -18.80
C PRO A 46 -5.95 -16.25 -19.37
N TRP A 47 -6.63 -16.21 -20.52
CA TRP A 47 -7.05 -14.95 -21.14
C TRP A 47 -8.14 -14.24 -20.32
N LEU A 48 -9.04 -15.01 -19.71
CA LEU A 48 -10.11 -14.48 -18.88
C LEU A 48 -9.56 -14.07 -17.51
N ASP A 49 -8.61 -14.83 -16.96
CA ASP A 49 -7.92 -14.45 -15.74
C ASP A 49 -7.17 -13.13 -15.91
N LEU A 50 -6.45 -12.96 -17.02
CA LEU A 50 -5.82 -11.68 -17.36
C LEU A 50 -6.84 -10.53 -17.42
N ALA A 51 -8.03 -10.75 -17.99
CA ALA A 51 -9.10 -9.74 -18.01
C ALA A 51 -9.58 -9.36 -16.59
N TYR A 52 -9.73 -10.35 -15.70
CA TYR A 52 -10.02 -10.09 -14.28
C TYR A 52 -8.89 -9.30 -13.60
N GLN A 53 -7.63 -9.64 -13.85
CA GLN A 53 -6.48 -8.90 -13.29
C GLN A 53 -6.44 -7.45 -13.79
N VAL A 54 -6.70 -7.22 -15.08
CA VAL A 54 -6.80 -5.86 -15.64
C VAL A 54 -7.94 -5.09 -14.98
N ALA A 55 -9.12 -5.70 -14.78
CA ALA A 55 -10.21 -5.05 -14.06
C ALA A 55 -9.83 -4.74 -12.60
N TYR A 56 -9.14 -5.66 -11.93
CA TYR A 56 -8.65 -5.50 -10.55
C TYR A 56 -7.52 -4.45 -10.43
N ILE A 57 -6.86 -4.10 -11.53
CA ILE A 57 -5.91 -2.99 -11.60
C ILE A 57 -6.65 -1.66 -11.88
N VAL A 58 -7.49 -1.62 -12.91
CA VAL A 58 -8.04 -0.37 -13.44
C VAL A 58 -9.18 0.17 -12.56
N LEU A 59 -10.13 -0.65 -12.15
CA LEU A 59 -11.32 -0.17 -11.42
C LEU A 59 -10.97 0.44 -10.06
N PRO A 60 -10.02 -0.12 -9.27
CA PRO A 60 -9.60 0.52 -8.02
C PRO A 60 -8.87 1.86 -8.20
N LEU A 61 -8.55 2.30 -9.42
CA LEU A 61 -8.04 3.65 -9.66
C LEU A 61 -9.17 4.69 -9.77
N ALA A 62 -10.44 4.28 -9.82
CA ALA A 62 -11.57 5.22 -9.87
C ALA A 62 -11.62 6.19 -8.67
N PRO A 63 -11.36 5.78 -7.42
CA PRO A 63 -11.23 6.71 -6.28
C PRO A 63 -10.08 7.71 -6.43
N VAL A 64 -8.98 7.34 -7.09
CA VAL A 64 -7.85 8.25 -7.40
C VAL A 64 -8.32 9.31 -8.41
N ALA A 65 -8.99 8.89 -9.48
CA ALA A 65 -9.60 9.81 -10.43
C ALA A 65 -10.63 10.74 -9.76
N LEU A 66 -11.46 10.19 -8.86
CA LEU A 66 -12.44 10.94 -8.09
C LEU A 66 -11.77 11.99 -7.19
N CYS A 67 -10.68 11.66 -6.51
CA CYS A 67 -10.00 12.60 -5.63
C CYS A 67 -9.36 13.76 -6.43
N LEU A 68 -8.79 13.46 -7.59
CA LEU A 68 -8.23 14.45 -8.53
C LEU A 68 -9.34 15.34 -9.09
N TYR A 69 -10.46 14.75 -9.52
CA TYR A 69 -11.64 15.48 -9.98
C TYR A 69 -12.14 16.43 -8.90
N LEU A 70 -12.34 15.94 -7.67
CA LEU A 70 -12.79 16.77 -6.55
C LEU A 70 -11.80 17.91 -6.26
N LEU A 71 -10.49 17.66 -6.30
CA LEU A 71 -9.47 18.72 -6.16
C LEU A 71 -9.52 19.73 -7.30
N ALA A 72 -9.95 19.33 -8.50
CA ALA A 72 -10.11 20.23 -9.62
C ALA A 72 -11.34 21.13 -9.48
N VAL A 73 -12.46 20.58 -8.99
CA VAL A 73 -13.78 21.26 -9.02
C VAL A 73 -14.22 21.88 -7.70
N HIS A 74 -13.71 21.42 -6.56
CA HIS A 74 -14.13 21.87 -5.24
C HIS A 74 -12.95 22.31 -4.39
N LEU A 75 -12.94 23.57 -3.94
CA LEU A 75 -11.83 24.20 -3.21
C LEU A 75 -10.48 23.93 -3.88
N ARG A 76 -10.37 24.36 -5.14
CA ARG A 76 -9.23 24.05 -6.00
C ARG A 76 -7.92 24.62 -5.43
N PRO A 77 -6.86 23.81 -5.26
CA PRO A 77 -5.54 24.34 -4.93
C PRO A 77 -5.00 25.25 -6.05
N ALA A 78 -4.26 26.31 -5.68
CA ALA A 78 -3.72 27.28 -6.65
C ALA A 78 -2.86 26.62 -7.75
N GLU A 79 -2.07 25.62 -7.39
CA GLU A 79 -1.19 24.90 -8.32
C GLU A 79 -1.93 23.84 -9.18
N GLY A 80 -3.23 23.61 -8.92
CA GLY A 80 -4.04 22.57 -9.55
C GLY A 80 -3.98 21.22 -8.82
N PRO A 81 -4.80 20.24 -9.26
CA PRO A 81 -5.00 18.98 -8.52
C PRO A 81 -3.75 18.10 -8.45
N PHE A 82 -2.93 18.08 -9.51
CA PHE A 82 -1.73 17.23 -9.60
C PHE A 82 -0.54 17.83 -8.85
N ARG A 83 -0.17 19.08 -9.17
CA ARG A 83 1.02 19.76 -8.61
C ARG A 83 0.90 20.03 -7.11
N ALA A 84 -0.31 20.29 -6.60
CA ALA A 84 -0.53 20.58 -5.18
C ALA A 84 -0.17 19.43 -4.22
N MET A 85 -0.02 18.20 -4.73
CA MET A 85 0.51 17.05 -4.00
C MET A 85 1.75 16.44 -4.68
N GLY A 86 2.28 17.13 -5.68
CA GLY A 86 3.40 16.71 -6.51
C GLY A 86 3.19 15.34 -7.16
N PHE A 87 1.94 15.01 -7.51
CA PHE A 87 1.59 13.85 -8.33
C PHE A 87 1.69 14.25 -9.81
N ASP A 88 2.91 14.49 -10.28
CA ASP A 88 3.19 14.95 -11.64
C ASP A 88 4.52 14.40 -12.16
N LEU A 89 4.76 14.55 -13.47
CA LEU A 89 5.96 14.09 -14.16
C LEU A 89 7.01 15.20 -14.32
N THR A 90 7.06 16.21 -13.45
CA THR A 90 8.00 17.32 -13.61
C THR A 90 9.45 16.95 -13.28
N ARG A 91 9.69 15.97 -12.39
CA ARG A 91 11.05 15.50 -12.05
C ARG A 91 11.11 13.97 -11.86
N PRO A 92 10.85 13.18 -12.91
CA PRO A 92 10.66 11.73 -12.80
C PRO A 92 11.92 11.00 -12.32
N TRP A 93 13.10 11.37 -12.83
CA TRP A 93 14.37 10.76 -12.41
C TRP A 93 14.73 11.06 -10.96
N ARG A 94 14.39 12.26 -10.49
CA ARG A 94 14.57 12.63 -9.09
C ARG A 94 13.60 11.86 -8.19
N ASP A 95 12.36 11.64 -8.63
CA ASP A 95 11.41 10.81 -7.88
C ASP A 95 11.88 9.36 -7.80
N LEU A 96 12.36 8.83 -8.92
CA LEU A 96 12.94 7.49 -8.96
C LEU A 96 14.13 7.38 -8.02
N GLY A 97 15.05 8.34 -8.06
CA GLY A 97 16.23 8.36 -7.18
C GLY A 97 15.88 8.43 -5.69
N TRP A 98 15.02 9.38 -5.29
CA TRP A 98 14.57 9.49 -3.90
C TRP A 98 13.77 8.26 -3.46
N GLY A 99 12.84 7.79 -4.29
CA GLY A 99 12.02 6.62 -3.97
C GLY A 99 12.85 5.35 -3.80
N SER A 100 13.83 5.12 -4.67
CA SER A 100 14.76 3.99 -4.54
C SER A 100 15.66 4.11 -3.30
N ALA A 101 16.12 5.31 -2.95
CA ALA A 101 16.92 5.52 -1.74
C ALA A 101 16.11 5.29 -0.45
N ILE A 102 14.88 5.79 -0.39
CA ILE A 102 13.96 5.55 0.72
C ILE A 102 13.63 4.06 0.82
N PHE A 103 13.37 3.39 -0.31
CA PHE A 103 13.15 1.95 -0.37
C PHE A 103 14.36 1.17 0.16
N ALA A 104 15.59 1.52 -0.22
CA ALA A 104 16.78 0.84 0.27
C ALA A 104 16.90 0.94 1.81
N GLY A 105 16.57 2.09 2.39
CA GLY A 105 16.58 2.28 3.85
C GLY A 105 15.45 1.54 4.57
N ILE A 106 14.22 1.69 4.09
CA ILE A 106 13.01 1.15 4.75
C ILE A 106 12.82 -0.33 4.43
N GLY A 107 13.11 -0.79 3.22
CA GLY A 107 12.91 -2.17 2.78
C GLY A 107 13.77 -3.16 3.56
N VAL A 108 15.03 -2.81 3.87
CA VAL A 108 15.90 -3.65 4.73
C VAL A 108 15.34 -3.74 6.15
N ALA A 109 14.97 -2.61 6.75
CA ALA A 109 14.37 -2.59 8.08
C ALA A 109 13.01 -3.31 8.12
N GLY A 110 12.21 -3.17 7.07
CA GLY A 110 10.90 -3.80 6.92
C GLY A 110 11.00 -5.32 6.80
N LEU A 111 11.99 -5.84 6.06
CA LEU A 111 12.25 -7.27 5.97
C LEU A 111 12.63 -7.84 7.35
N ALA A 112 13.55 -7.18 8.06
CA ALA A 112 13.94 -7.59 9.41
C ALA A 112 12.75 -7.59 10.39
N PHE A 113 11.91 -6.54 10.33
CA PHE A 113 10.70 -6.43 11.14
C PHE A 113 9.69 -7.54 10.83
N TYR A 114 9.45 -7.83 9.54
CA TYR A 114 8.54 -8.87 9.10
C TYR A 114 8.99 -10.26 9.60
N LEU A 115 10.26 -10.59 9.41
CA LEU A 115 10.84 -11.85 9.88
C LEU A 115 10.69 -11.99 11.41
N GLY A 116 10.90 -10.90 12.17
CA GLY A 116 10.68 -10.88 13.62
C GLY A 116 9.21 -11.09 14.01
N ALA A 117 8.26 -10.42 13.35
CA ALA A 117 6.83 -10.55 13.64
C ALA A 117 6.29 -11.95 13.35
N VAL A 118 6.76 -12.57 12.25
CA VAL A 118 6.47 -13.98 11.93
C VAL A 118 7.10 -14.91 12.96
N ALA A 119 8.35 -14.64 13.36
CA ALA A 119 9.03 -15.45 14.38
C ALA A 119 8.26 -15.49 15.71
N LEU A 120 7.64 -14.38 16.09
CA LEU A 120 6.83 -14.22 17.30
C LEU A 120 5.37 -14.71 17.16
N GLY A 121 4.95 -15.19 15.97
CA GLY A 121 3.58 -15.67 15.74
C GLY A 121 2.50 -14.56 15.77
N LEU A 122 2.91 -13.30 15.62
CA LEU A 122 2.01 -12.13 15.67
C LEU A 122 1.30 -11.86 14.34
N ASN A 123 1.75 -12.49 13.26
CA ASN A 123 1.25 -12.34 11.90
C ASN A 123 0.73 -13.66 11.35
N THR A 124 -0.26 -13.57 10.45
CA THR A 124 -0.58 -14.69 9.56
C THR A 124 0.58 -14.95 8.59
N GLN A 125 0.68 -16.16 8.06
CA GLN A 125 1.53 -16.42 6.90
C GLN A 125 0.93 -15.67 5.70
N VAL A 126 1.72 -14.80 5.07
CA VAL A 126 1.25 -14.04 3.91
C VAL A 126 1.71 -14.77 2.65
N SER A 127 0.77 -15.14 1.79
CA SER A 127 1.07 -15.60 0.43
C SER A 127 0.79 -14.44 -0.54
N PRO A 128 1.80 -13.67 -0.95
CA PRO A 128 1.57 -12.38 -1.61
C PRO A 128 1.33 -12.49 -3.12
N ALA A 129 1.65 -13.62 -3.76
CA ALA A 129 1.47 -13.81 -5.20
C ALA A 129 0.94 -15.23 -5.48
N ASN A 130 -0.32 -15.33 -5.92
CA ASN A 130 -1.03 -16.59 -6.14
C ASN A 130 -1.64 -16.64 -7.56
N LEU A 131 -0.98 -16.00 -8.53
CA LEU A 131 -1.33 -16.06 -9.93
C LEU A 131 -0.77 -17.32 -10.58
N SER A 132 -1.54 -17.97 -11.45
CA SER A 132 -1.07 -19.09 -12.25
C SER A 132 0.07 -18.65 -13.18
N ALA A 133 1.02 -19.54 -13.44
CA ALA A 133 2.18 -19.26 -14.27
C ALA A 133 1.77 -19.01 -15.73
N ASN A 134 1.97 -17.77 -16.19
CA ASN A 134 1.69 -17.28 -17.54
C ASN A 134 2.74 -16.23 -17.93
N TRP A 135 2.86 -15.93 -19.22
CA TRP A 135 3.79 -14.89 -19.70
C TRP A 135 3.50 -13.50 -19.11
N TRP A 136 2.24 -13.25 -18.75
CA TRP A 136 1.76 -11.99 -18.18
C TRP A 136 1.83 -11.93 -16.65
N THR A 137 2.17 -13.03 -15.96
CA THR A 137 2.16 -13.08 -14.48
C THR A 137 3.06 -12.01 -13.88
N VAL A 138 4.32 -11.92 -14.30
CA VAL A 138 5.27 -10.93 -13.77
C VAL A 138 4.85 -9.50 -14.15
N PRO A 139 4.52 -9.17 -15.41
CA PRO A 139 3.98 -7.85 -15.76
C PRO A 139 2.76 -7.44 -14.91
N VAL A 140 1.82 -8.35 -14.69
CA VAL A 140 0.61 -8.08 -13.89
C VAL A 140 0.96 -7.84 -12.43
N LEU A 141 1.85 -8.62 -11.82
CA LEU A 141 2.29 -8.39 -10.43
C LEU A 141 2.97 -7.02 -10.26
N VAL A 142 3.80 -6.61 -11.23
CA VAL A 142 4.40 -5.27 -11.24
C VAL A 142 3.33 -4.18 -11.34
N LEU A 143 2.35 -4.36 -12.22
CA LEU A 143 1.24 -3.40 -12.36
C LEU A 143 0.35 -3.34 -11.11
N LEU A 144 0.11 -4.47 -10.45
CA LEU A 144 -0.62 -4.53 -9.18
C LEU A 144 0.11 -3.77 -8.08
N ALA A 145 1.42 -3.93 -7.97
CA ALA A 145 2.27 -3.21 -7.02
C ALA A 145 2.22 -1.69 -7.27
N ILE A 146 2.40 -1.27 -8.53
CA ILE A 146 2.30 0.15 -8.91
C ILE A 146 0.89 0.68 -8.63
N LYS A 147 -0.14 -0.09 -8.94
CA LYS A 147 -1.54 0.29 -8.67
C LYS A 147 -1.77 0.53 -7.18
N ASN A 148 -1.32 -0.38 -6.32
CA ASN A 148 -1.49 -0.25 -4.87
C ASN A 148 -0.77 0.99 -4.36
N ALA A 149 0.48 1.20 -4.81
CA ALA A 149 1.25 2.39 -4.46
C ALA A 149 0.56 3.69 -4.91
N VAL A 150 0.05 3.76 -6.13
CA VAL A 150 -0.69 4.92 -6.62
C VAL A 150 -1.96 5.12 -5.79
N LEU A 151 -2.76 4.08 -5.58
CA LEU A 151 -4.00 4.15 -4.82
C LEU A 151 -3.75 4.66 -3.39
N GLU A 152 -2.82 4.03 -2.68
CA GLU A 152 -2.55 4.35 -1.28
C GLU A 152 -1.87 5.69 -1.10
N GLU A 153 -0.78 5.96 -1.83
CA GLU A 153 -0.03 7.20 -1.60
C GLU A 153 -0.79 8.43 -2.11
N VAL A 154 -1.48 8.33 -3.24
CA VAL A 154 -2.24 9.48 -3.77
C VAL A 154 -3.44 9.78 -2.88
N LEU A 155 -4.15 8.77 -2.35
CA LEU A 155 -5.28 9.03 -1.46
C LEU A 155 -4.83 9.43 -0.06
N MET A 156 -4.02 8.59 0.60
CA MET A 156 -3.71 8.74 2.02
C MET A 156 -2.71 9.86 2.29
N VAL A 157 -1.73 10.05 1.42
CA VAL A 157 -0.72 11.10 1.61
C VAL A 157 -1.05 12.31 0.77
N GLY A 158 -1.16 12.18 -0.56
CA GLY A 158 -1.39 13.31 -1.45
C GLY A 158 -2.70 14.06 -1.15
N PHE A 159 -3.84 13.42 -1.42
CA PHE A 159 -5.16 14.02 -1.33
C PHE A 159 -5.53 14.43 0.09
N LEU A 160 -5.40 13.53 1.08
CA LEU A 160 -5.78 13.85 2.45
C LEU A 160 -4.94 15.00 3.03
N PHE A 161 -3.63 15.03 2.80
CA PHE A 161 -2.78 16.09 3.35
C PHE A 161 -3.05 17.42 2.64
N THR A 162 -3.23 17.42 1.32
CA THR A 162 -3.61 18.63 0.58
C THR A 162 -4.93 19.18 1.08
N ARG A 163 -5.94 18.32 1.29
CA ARG A 163 -7.24 18.75 1.85
C ARG A 163 -7.17 19.20 3.29
N TRP A 164 -6.38 18.52 4.13
CA TRP A 164 -6.18 18.91 5.52
C TRP A 164 -5.48 20.26 5.64
N ALA A 165 -4.49 20.53 4.79
CA ALA A 165 -3.81 21.82 4.76
C ALA A 165 -4.78 22.97 4.46
N GLN A 166 -5.79 22.74 3.60
CA GLN A 166 -6.83 23.73 3.28
C GLN A 166 -7.77 24.03 4.44
N THR A 167 -7.81 23.20 5.50
CA THR A 167 -8.58 23.49 6.71
C THR A 167 -7.81 24.34 7.72
N GLY A 168 -6.53 24.64 7.48
CA GLY A 168 -5.67 25.41 8.39
C GLY A 168 -5.31 24.72 9.71
N ARG A 169 -5.56 23.40 9.82
CA ARG A 169 -5.28 22.62 11.04
C ARG A 169 -3.82 22.16 11.08
N ALA A 170 -3.35 21.80 12.27
CA ALA A 170 -1.99 21.32 12.44
C ALA A 170 -1.74 20.04 11.63
N MET A 171 -0.67 20.03 10.82
CA MET A 171 -0.37 18.93 9.89
C MET A 171 0.04 17.63 10.57
N TRP A 172 0.59 17.68 11.78
CA TRP A 172 0.94 16.46 12.52
C TRP A 172 -0.29 15.59 12.83
N ILE A 173 -1.48 16.21 12.94
CA ILE A 173 -2.73 15.48 13.17
C ILE A 173 -3.05 14.57 11.98
N ILE A 174 -2.93 15.07 10.75
CA ILE A 174 -3.21 14.24 9.57
C ILE A 174 -2.14 13.18 9.35
N VAL A 175 -0.89 13.41 9.77
CA VAL A 175 0.15 12.37 9.77
C VAL A 175 -0.29 11.19 10.63
N VAL A 176 -0.75 11.45 11.86
CA VAL A 176 -1.20 10.40 12.78
C VAL A 176 -2.48 9.72 12.26
N ILE A 177 -3.49 10.49 11.85
CA ILE A 177 -4.75 9.93 11.33
C ILE A 177 -4.49 9.04 10.11
N SER A 178 -3.72 9.54 9.14
CA SER A 178 -3.40 8.80 7.92
C SER A 178 -2.63 7.52 8.23
N ALA A 179 -1.67 7.57 9.15
CA ALA A 179 -0.91 6.40 9.57
C ALA A 179 -1.79 5.35 10.26
N VAL A 180 -2.69 5.78 11.14
CA VAL A 180 -3.64 4.87 11.81
C VAL A 180 -4.56 4.21 10.78
N VAL A 181 -5.18 4.97 9.88
CA VAL A 181 -6.04 4.40 8.83
C VAL A 181 -5.26 3.42 7.97
N ARG A 182 -4.00 3.72 7.65
CA ARG A 182 -3.11 2.80 6.93
C ARG A 182 -2.87 1.48 7.66
N GLY A 183 -2.52 1.54 8.93
CA GLY A 183 -2.43 0.34 9.77
C GLY A 183 -3.75 -0.44 9.75
N MET A 184 -4.89 0.24 9.88
CA MET A 184 -6.21 -0.38 9.95
C MET A 184 -6.57 -1.18 8.69
N TYR A 185 -6.38 -0.63 7.48
CA TYR A 185 -6.63 -1.40 6.25
C TYR A 185 -5.60 -2.51 5.98
N HIS A 186 -4.59 -2.65 6.84
CA HIS A 186 -3.61 -3.74 6.84
C HIS A 186 -3.81 -4.76 7.98
N LEU A 187 -4.79 -4.58 8.86
CA LEU A 187 -5.06 -5.51 9.98
C LEU A 187 -5.33 -6.94 9.54
N TYR A 188 -5.86 -7.14 8.33
CA TYR A 188 -6.12 -8.47 7.79
C TYR A 188 -4.86 -9.35 7.72
N GLN A 189 -3.66 -8.77 7.71
CA GLN A 189 -2.39 -9.51 7.72
C GLN A 189 -1.96 -9.97 9.13
N GLY A 190 -2.50 -9.35 10.18
CA GLY A 190 -2.13 -9.55 11.59
C GLY A 190 -1.54 -8.29 12.24
N TRP A 191 -1.09 -8.42 13.49
CA TRP A 191 -0.66 -7.28 14.31
C TRP A 191 0.64 -6.64 13.82
N GLY A 192 1.57 -7.42 13.30
CA GLY A 192 2.78 -6.91 12.64
C GLY A 192 2.47 -6.21 11.33
N GLY A 193 1.49 -6.70 10.55
CA GLY A 193 1.00 -6.00 9.35
C GLY A 193 0.46 -4.60 9.69
N PHE A 194 -0.36 -4.50 10.74
CA PHE A 194 -0.84 -3.22 11.28
C PHE A 194 0.32 -2.32 11.73
N ALA A 195 1.21 -2.81 12.59
CA ALA A 195 2.28 -2.03 13.19
C ALA A 195 3.29 -1.52 12.15
N GLY A 196 3.69 -2.37 11.20
CA GLY A 196 4.59 -2.00 10.10
C GLY A 196 4.00 -0.90 9.23
N ASN A 197 2.70 -1.00 8.91
CA ASN A 197 2.01 -0.03 8.07
C ASN A 197 1.67 1.28 8.80
N LEU A 198 1.41 1.22 10.11
CA LEU A 198 1.34 2.39 10.97
C LEU A 198 2.67 3.15 10.95
N LEU A 199 3.78 2.45 11.18
CA LEU A 199 5.12 3.05 11.17
C LEU A 199 5.47 3.63 9.79
N MET A 200 5.20 2.89 8.71
CA MET A 200 5.41 3.36 7.35
C MET A 200 4.60 4.62 7.08
N GLY A 201 3.32 4.65 7.48
CA GLY A 201 2.46 5.83 7.34
C GLY A 201 3.00 7.07 8.07
N LEU A 202 3.55 6.89 9.29
CA LEU A 202 4.21 7.98 10.03
C LEU A 202 5.45 8.49 9.29
N ILE A 203 6.31 7.58 8.84
CA ILE A 203 7.54 7.91 8.10
C ILE A 203 7.20 8.63 6.80
N PHE A 204 6.25 8.11 6.03
CA PHE A 204 5.84 8.68 4.74
C PHE A 204 5.20 10.06 4.93
N GLY A 205 4.32 10.21 5.92
CA GLY A 205 3.73 11.51 6.26
C GLY A 205 4.79 12.54 6.68
N TRP A 206 5.77 12.13 7.49
CA TRP A 206 6.89 12.98 7.87
C TRP A 206 7.78 13.36 6.68
N LEU A 207 8.20 12.38 5.86
CA LEU A 207 9.00 12.60 4.66
C LEU A 207 8.29 13.53 3.66
N PHE A 208 6.99 13.31 3.44
CA PHE A 208 6.16 14.14 2.58
C PHE A 208 6.19 15.60 3.00
N LEU A 209 6.05 15.88 4.31
CA LEU A 209 6.01 17.25 4.83
C LEU A 209 7.38 17.92 4.92
N THR A 210 8.45 17.14 5.10
CA THR A 210 9.79 17.67 5.39
C THR A 210 10.73 17.57 4.19
N VAL A 211 11.20 16.36 3.88
CA VAL A 211 12.26 16.09 2.89
C VAL A 211 11.73 16.25 1.46
N LEU A 212 10.53 15.74 1.18
CA LEU A 212 9.97 15.66 -0.16
C LEU A 212 9.17 16.90 -0.55
N LYS A 213 8.95 17.84 0.38
CA LYS A 213 8.29 19.14 0.14
C LYS A 213 6.95 18.99 -0.58
N ARG A 214 6.08 18.13 -0.04
CA ARG A 214 4.74 17.80 -0.53
C ARG A 214 4.70 17.16 -1.92
N ARG A 215 5.70 16.33 -2.23
CA ARG A 215 5.74 15.54 -3.47
C ARG A 215 5.52 14.06 -3.18
N VAL A 216 4.44 13.51 -3.71
CA VAL A 216 4.03 12.12 -3.44
C VAL A 216 4.73 11.09 -4.33
N MET A 217 5.19 11.48 -5.53
CA MET A 217 5.81 10.55 -6.49
C MET A 217 6.97 9.70 -5.94
N PRO A 218 7.92 10.22 -5.13
CA PRO A 218 8.94 9.38 -4.51
C PRO A 218 8.37 8.31 -3.58
N LEU A 219 7.25 8.59 -2.89
CA LEU A 219 6.57 7.62 -2.03
C LEU A 219 5.86 6.55 -2.87
N VAL A 220 5.22 6.93 -3.98
CA VAL A 220 4.65 5.98 -4.96
C VAL A 220 5.74 5.04 -5.46
N VAL A 221 6.92 5.56 -5.83
CA VAL A 221 8.06 4.74 -6.25
C VAL A 221 8.52 3.81 -5.12
N THR A 222 8.70 4.35 -3.91
CA THR A 222 9.12 3.58 -2.73
C THR A 222 8.19 2.40 -2.48
N HIS A 223 6.88 2.67 -2.43
CA HIS A 223 5.85 1.67 -2.18
C HIS A 223 5.78 0.65 -3.33
N SER A 224 5.87 1.11 -4.59
CA SER A 224 5.92 0.19 -5.73
C SER A 224 7.07 -0.80 -5.59
N TRP A 225 8.26 -0.35 -5.15
CA TRP A 225 9.38 -1.26 -4.89
C TRP A 225 9.11 -2.22 -3.75
N LEU A 226 8.55 -1.75 -2.62
CA LEU A 226 8.19 -2.62 -1.50
C LEU A 226 7.26 -3.76 -1.96
N ASP A 227 6.22 -3.44 -2.74
CA ASP A 227 5.26 -4.42 -3.24
C ASP A 227 5.87 -5.33 -4.32
N ILE A 228 6.64 -4.79 -5.28
CA ILE A 228 7.30 -5.61 -6.32
C ILE A 228 8.21 -6.65 -5.68
N PHE A 229 9.05 -6.24 -4.72
CA PHE A 229 9.96 -7.16 -4.04
C PHE A 229 9.20 -8.13 -3.14
N SER A 230 8.10 -7.72 -2.51
CA SER A 230 7.22 -8.61 -1.75
C SER A 230 6.58 -9.68 -2.65
N PHE A 231 6.04 -9.29 -3.81
CA PHE A 231 5.30 -10.18 -4.70
C PHE A 231 6.23 -11.15 -5.43
N LEU A 232 7.34 -10.64 -5.98
CA LEU A 232 8.27 -11.45 -6.78
C LEU A 232 9.33 -12.16 -5.93
N GLY A 233 9.64 -11.63 -4.74
CA GLY A 233 10.63 -12.18 -3.82
C GLY A 233 10.06 -13.24 -2.87
N ALA A 234 8.74 -13.41 -2.78
CA ALA A 234 8.11 -14.40 -1.91
C ALA A 234 8.64 -15.84 -2.08
N PRO A 235 8.93 -16.35 -3.30
CA PRO A 235 9.54 -17.67 -3.47
C PRO A 235 10.91 -17.82 -2.79
N LEU A 236 11.61 -16.72 -2.49
CA LEU A 236 12.90 -16.73 -1.79
C LEU A 236 12.75 -16.76 -0.26
N LEU A 237 11.54 -16.53 0.26
CA LEU A 237 11.30 -16.44 1.70
C LEU A 237 11.61 -17.76 2.44
N PRO A 238 11.25 -18.96 1.95
CA PRO A 238 11.64 -20.21 2.62
C PRO A 238 13.16 -20.37 2.74
N TRP A 239 13.90 -19.96 1.71
CA TRP A 239 15.36 -19.96 1.75
C TRP A 239 15.90 -18.97 2.79
N LEU A 240 15.35 -17.75 2.85
CA LEU A 240 15.74 -16.75 3.85
C LEU A 240 15.43 -17.20 5.28
N MET A 241 14.29 -17.85 5.50
CA MET A 241 13.93 -18.41 6.81
C MET A 241 14.90 -19.52 7.23
N SER A 242 15.37 -20.34 6.28
CA SER A 242 16.31 -21.43 6.58
C SER A 242 17.64 -20.92 7.13
N LEU A 243 18.07 -19.71 6.74
CA LEU A 243 19.28 -19.06 7.26
C LEU A 243 19.17 -18.69 8.75
N ILE A 244 17.95 -18.55 9.27
CA ILE A 244 17.66 -18.22 10.67
C ILE A 244 17.04 -19.39 11.45
N GLY A 245 17.15 -20.62 10.92
CA GLY A 245 16.72 -21.85 11.59
C GLY A 245 15.20 -22.08 11.60
N ARG A 246 14.47 -21.56 10.60
CA ARG A 246 13.03 -21.79 10.39
C ARG A 246 12.71 -22.19 8.96
#